data_AF-A0A0F7FGG1-F1
#
_entry.id   AF-A0A0F7FGG1-F1
#
_cell.length_a   1.000
_cell.length_b   1.000
_cell.length_c   1.000
_cell.angle_alpha   90.00
_cell.angle_beta   90.00
_cell.angle_gamma   90.00
#
_symmetry.space_group_name_H-M   'P 1'
#
loop_
_entity.id
_entity.type
_entity.pdbx_description
1 polymer ?
#
loop_
_entity_poly.entity_id
_entity_poly.type
_entity_poly.pdbx_seq_one_letter_code
_entity_poly.pdbx_strand_id
1 'polypeptide(L)'
;MPQVQSIREAFAEASSFLSGLGVSEPQRSAQLLLEHVLGLSGAAYYMAMADPFPADKREKWETAVTRRGSGEPVQYITGEQEFYGRSFEVTPDVLIPRPETELLVEAVLRYAAELWPQGAAEHEGERAAGVSGAGEPGGATGGVSERAAGVSGAGEPGGATGGVSERAVGVSGAGETGGATGGVSKRAADVSGAGEPGGATGDAGERAAGVSGAGEPGGTTGDAGERAASASDAGEPGETTGDAGERAAGGEYAAARPGRRLTAIDIGAGSGAISVTLAAEAPAWRVLAGDISPAALAVAGHNAERLGAAVELRLGDLLEPFKGVETDILVSNPPYIPGGDIAGLQREVRDHEPRTALDGGEDGLDPYRRMMEQLPLLPATPRLVGFELGLGQAEQVAALLAAAGHWNEIVTIPDLAGIPRHVIGIAR
;
A
#
# COMPACT_ATOMS: atom_id res chain seq x y z
N MET A 1 15.63 -27.14 13.81
CA MET A 1 16.39 -27.33 12.55
C MET A 1 17.71 -28.02 12.87
N PRO A 2 18.54 -28.47 11.90
CA PRO A 2 19.91 -28.86 12.21
C PRO A 2 20.70 -27.70 12.86
N GLN A 3 21.88 -27.98 13.41
CA GLN A 3 22.70 -26.93 14.03
C GLN A 3 23.39 -26.07 12.96
N VAL A 4 22.67 -25.04 12.51
CA VAL A 4 23.20 -23.88 11.78
C VAL A 4 24.51 -23.42 12.43
N GLN A 5 25.60 -23.39 11.67
CA GLN A 5 26.91 -22.97 12.18
C GLN A 5 27.16 -21.49 11.86
N SER A 6 26.77 -21.02 10.67
CA SER A 6 26.95 -19.64 10.20
C SER A 6 25.67 -18.93 9.75
N ILE A 7 25.69 -17.59 9.65
CA ILE A 7 24.54 -16.80 9.16
C ILE A 7 24.18 -17.16 7.71
N ARG A 8 25.16 -17.44 6.84
CA ARG A 8 24.93 -17.93 5.47
C ARG A 8 24.20 -19.28 5.42
N GLU A 9 24.46 -20.17 6.36
CA GLU A 9 23.75 -21.46 6.44
C GLU A 9 22.31 -21.26 6.90
N ALA A 10 22.04 -20.42 7.90
CA ALA A 10 20.67 -20.05 8.28
C ALA A 10 19.88 -19.53 7.07
N PHE A 11 20.46 -18.58 6.32
CA PHE A 11 19.85 -18.04 5.11
C PHE A 11 19.52 -19.14 4.09
N ALA A 12 20.46 -20.06 3.82
CA ALA A 12 20.28 -21.14 2.86
C ALA A 12 19.24 -22.19 3.32
N GLU A 13 19.28 -22.60 4.59
CA GLU A 13 18.34 -23.55 5.18
C GLU A 13 16.91 -22.99 5.18
N ALA A 14 16.70 -21.76 5.65
CA ALA A 14 15.39 -21.14 5.66
C ALA A 14 14.86 -20.85 4.25
N SER A 15 15.71 -20.38 3.33
CA SER A 15 15.32 -20.19 1.91
C SER A 15 14.85 -21.51 1.29
N SER A 16 15.55 -22.62 1.58
CA SER A 16 15.19 -23.95 1.08
C SER A 16 13.91 -24.49 1.73
N PHE A 17 13.76 -24.32 3.05
CA PHE A 17 12.57 -24.71 3.81
C PHE A 17 11.30 -23.97 3.36
N LEU A 18 11.37 -22.64 3.26
CA LEU A 18 10.25 -21.82 2.82
C LEU A 18 9.87 -22.11 1.34
N SER A 19 10.86 -22.31 0.47
CA SER A 19 10.65 -22.75 -0.91
C SER A 19 9.95 -24.13 -0.97
N GLY A 20 10.38 -25.08 -0.14
CA GLY A 20 9.74 -26.40 -0.01
C GLY A 20 8.30 -26.38 0.55
N LEU A 21 7.86 -25.25 1.11
CA LEU A 21 6.49 -25.01 1.56
C LEU A 21 5.67 -24.16 0.58
N GLY A 22 6.24 -23.77 -0.57
CA GLY A 22 5.55 -22.93 -1.57
C GLY A 22 5.35 -21.48 -1.13
N VAL A 23 6.16 -20.99 -0.19
CA VAL A 23 6.08 -19.61 0.32
C VAL A 23 6.58 -18.61 -0.74
N SER A 24 5.89 -17.49 -0.87
CA SER A 24 6.24 -16.35 -1.73
C SER A 24 7.60 -15.74 -1.33
N GLU A 25 8.41 -15.43 -2.35
CA GLU A 25 9.77 -14.87 -2.24
C GLU A 25 10.61 -15.46 -1.08
N PRO A 26 10.90 -16.77 -1.07
CA PRO A 26 11.42 -17.44 0.12
C PRO A 26 12.83 -16.95 0.52
N GLN A 27 13.65 -16.49 -0.43
CA GLN A 27 14.94 -15.86 -0.17
C GLN A 27 14.79 -14.45 0.44
N ARG A 28 13.84 -13.64 -0.05
CA ARG A 28 13.57 -12.30 0.50
C ARG A 28 13.01 -12.41 1.92
N SER A 29 12.08 -13.34 2.12
CA SER A 29 11.58 -13.74 3.45
C SER A 29 12.72 -14.13 4.38
N ALA A 30 13.62 -15.03 3.97
CA ALA A 30 14.75 -15.46 4.79
C ALA A 30 15.74 -14.32 5.12
N GLN A 31 16.01 -13.40 4.18
CA GLN A 31 16.84 -12.21 4.45
C GLN A 31 16.19 -11.30 5.49
N LEU A 32 14.93 -10.88 5.28
CA LEU A 32 14.25 -9.93 6.17
C LEU A 32 14.15 -10.46 7.61
N LEU A 33 13.87 -11.76 7.76
CA LEU A 33 13.85 -12.41 9.08
C LEU A 33 15.24 -12.45 9.75
N LEU A 34 16.33 -12.62 8.98
CA LEU A 34 17.68 -12.54 9.54
C LEU A 34 18.06 -11.11 9.94
N GLU A 35 17.78 -10.14 9.07
CA GLU A 35 18.03 -8.72 9.33
C GLU A 35 17.34 -8.27 10.62
N HIS A 36 16.05 -8.61 10.79
CA HIS A 36 15.29 -8.38 12.02
C HIS A 36 15.85 -9.14 13.25
N VAL A 37 16.04 -10.47 13.16
CA VAL A 37 16.47 -11.28 14.32
C VAL A 37 17.88 -10.91 14.79
N LEU A 38 18.79 -10.58 13.87
CA LEU A 38 20.16 -10.19 14.19
C LEU A 38 20.24 -8.72 14.65
N GLY A 39 19.42 -7.84 14.10
CA GLY A 39 19.53 -6.39 14.26
C GLY A 39 20.56 -5.78 13.31
N LEU A 40 20.63 -6.29 12.07
CA LEU A 40 21.59 -5.92 11.03
C LEU A 40 20.84 -5.58 9.75
N SER A 41 21.37 -4.68 8.93
CA SER A 41 20.82 -4.38 7.61
C SER A 41 21.91 -4.03 6.60
N GLY A 42 21.60 -4.16 5.31
CA GLY A 42 22.46 -3.70 4.21
C GLY A 42 23.89 -4.24 4.29
N ALA A 43 24.88 -3.33 4.24
CA ALA A 43 26.30 -3.71 4.25
C ALA A 43 26.72 -4.50 5.50
N ALA A 44 26.15 -4.19 6.68
CA ALA A 44 26.49 -4.89 7.92
C ALA A 44 25.99 -6.34 7.91
N TYR A 45 24.77 -6.58 7.38
CA TYR A 45 24.24 -7.93 7.16
C TYR A 45 25.14 -8.73 6.20
N TYR A 46 25.49 -8.17 5.04
CA TYR A 46 26.32 -8.89 4.07
C TYR A 46 27.75 -9.20 4.56
N MET A 47 28.34 -8.33 5.39
CA MET A 47 29.62 -8.62 6.05
C MET A 47 29.50 -9.77 7.06
N ALA A 48 28.44 -9.79 7.88
CA ALA A 48 28.21 -10.81 8.89
C ALA A 48 27.86 -12.20 8.34
N MET A 49 27.61 -12.36 7.03
CA MET A 49 27.22 -13.66 6.42
C MET A 49 28.22 -14.80 6.66
N ALA A 50 29.50 -14.50 6.91
CA ALA A 50 30.51 -15.51 7.22
C ALA A 50 30.61 -15.87 8.72
N ASP A 51 29.97 -15.09 9.60
CA ASP A 51 30.14 -15.23 11.04
C ASP A 51 29.30 -16.38 11.63
N PRO A 52 29.72 -16.95 12.78
CA PRO A 52 28.96 -17.97 13.48
C PRO A 52 27.57 -17.48 13.90
N PHE A 53 26.54 -18.30 13.74
CA PHE A 53 25.18 -17.89 14.09
C PHE A 53 25.01 -17.69 15.62
N PRO A 54 24.63 -16.49 16.10
CA PRO A 54 24.56 -16.18 17.53
C PRO A 54 23.64 -17.12 18.32
N ALA A 55 24.15 -17.72 19.40
CA ALA A 55 23.44 -18.77 20.13
C ALA A 55 22.16 -18.27 20.83
N ASP A 56 22.18 -17.03 21.32
CA ASP A 56 21.04 -16.32 21.94
C ASP A 56 19.91 -16.00 20.96
N LYS A 57 20.19 -15.94 19.66
CA LYS A 57 19.20 -15.61 18.62
C LYS A 57 18.48 -16.84 18.03
N ARG A 58 18.93 -18.06 18.34
CA ARG A 58 18.46 -19.31 17.70
C ARG A 58 16.96 -19.56 17.88
N GLU A 59 16.44 -19.43 19.10
CA GLU A 59 15.01 -19.61 19.39
C GLU A 59 14.14 -18.60 18.63
N LYS A 60 14.56 -17.33 18.58
CA LYS A 60 13.86 -16.28 17.82
C LYS A 60 13.87 -16.56 16.31
N TRP A 61 15.00 -17.02 15.79
CA TRP A 61 15.16 -17.42 14.39
C TRP A 61 14.26 -18.59 14.00
N GLU A 62 14.31 -19.70 14.77
CA GLU A 62 13.47 -20.86 14.50
C GLU A 62 11.98 -20.52 14.64
N THR A 63 11.61 -19.66 15.60
CA THR A 63 10.23 -19.17 15.74
C THR A 63 9.79 -18.36 14.53
N ALA A 64 10.62 -17.42 14.06
CA ALA A 64 10.31 -16.55 12.92
C ALA A 64 10.17 -17.33 11.61
N VAL A 65 11.09 -18.26 11.32
CA VAL A 65 11.02 -19.13 10.14
C VAL A 65 9.82 -20.09 10.22
N THR A 66 9.47 -20.57 11.42
CA THR A 66 8.28 -21.40 11.64
C THR A 66 6.98 -20.62 11.39
N ARG A 67 6.88 -19.39 11.92
CA ARG A 67 5.77 -18.46 11.65
C ARG A 67 5.60 -18.24 10.14
N ARG A 68 6.67 -17.91 9.43
CA ARG A 68 6.64 -17.69 7.98
C ARG A 68 6.26 -18.94 7.19
N GLY A 69 6.79 -20.10 7.57
CA GLY A 69 6.39 -21.40 7.01
C GLY A 69 4.92 -21.78 7.29
N SER A 70 4.33 -21.24 8.36
CA SER A 70 2.91 -21.40 8.66
C SER A 70 1.99 -20.51 7.82
N GLY A 71 2.54 -19.65 6.95
CA GLY A 71 1.79 -18.78 6.03
C GLY A 71 1.75 -17.30 6.45
N GLU A 72 2.25 -16.95 7.63
CA GLU A 72 2.17 -15.58 8.14
C GLU A 72 3.05 -14.61 7.32
N PRO A 73 2.53 -13.43 6.91
CA PRO A 73 3.30 -12.40 6.23
C PRO A 73 4.60 -12.05 6.97
N VAL A 74 5.70 -11.86 6.23
CA VAL A 74 7.01 -11.55 6.83
C VAL A 74 6.97 -10.24 7.63
N GLN A 75 6.16 -9.28 7.19
CA GLN A 75 5.93 -7.99 7.83
C GLN A 75 5.27 -8.09 9.21
N TYR A 76 4.32 -9.01 9.42
CA TYR A 76 3.73 -9.25 10.74
C TYR A 76 4.67 -10.03 11.68
N ILE A 77 5.72 -10.65 11.12
CA ILE A 77 6.78 -11.31 11.89
C ILE A 77 7.86 -10.31 12.31
N THR A 78 8.20 -9.34 11.44
CA THR A 78 9.16 -8.26 11.74
C THR A 78 8.54 -7.07 12.49
N GLY A 79 7.22 -6.87 12.36
CA GLY A 79 6.47 -5.73 12.87
C GLY A 79 6.47 -4.50 11.97
N GLU A 80 7.17 -4.52 10.83
CA GLU A 80 7.44 -3.33 10.01
C GLU A 80 7.33 -3.60 8.49
N GLN A 81 6.89 -2.57 7.74
CA GLN A 81 6.90 -2.49 6.28
C GLN A 81 7.42 -1.11 5.83
N GLU A 82 8.26 -1.06 4.80
CA GLU A 82 8.70 0.21 4.18
C GLU A 82 7.65 0.73 3.19
N PHE A 83 7.34 2.03 3.25
CA PHE A 83 6.46 2.73 2.32
C PHE A 83 6.93 4.18 2.17
N TYR A 84 7.09 4.63 0.92
CA TYR A 84 7.53 6.00 0.56
C TYR A 84 8.79 6.44 1.35
N GLY A 85 9.78 5.56 1.41
CA GLY A 85 11.06 5.76 2.11
C GLY A 85 10.98 5.81 3.65
N ARG A 86 9.86 5.38 4.25
CA ARG A 86 9.61 5.39 5.71
C ARG A 86 9.24 3.98 6.17
N SER A 87 9.74 3.55 7.32
CA SER A 87 9.23 2.33 7.97
C SER A 87 7.94 2.62 8.72
N PHE A 88 6.88 1.86 8.44
CA PHE A 88 5.60 1.82 9.12
C PHE A 88 5.48 0.56 9.98
N GLU A 89 5.03 0.70 11.22
CA GLU A 89 4.62 -0.44 12.05
C GLU A 89 3.34 -1.05 11.48
N VAL A 90 3.26 -2.37 11.45
CA VAL A 90 2.10 -3.12 10.93
C VAL A 90 1.77 -4.33 11.80
N THR A 91 0.47 -4.52 12.03
CA THR A 91 -0.10 -5.66 12.76
C THR A 91 -1.16 -6.37 11.90
N PRO A 92 -1.62 -7.58 12.27
CA PRO A 92 -2.77 -8.24 11.61
C PRO A 92 -4.09 -7.46 11.65
N ASP A 93 -4.15 -6.30 12.33
CA ASP A 93 -5.31 -5.41 12.34
C ASP A 93 -5.36 -4.44 11.14
N VAL A 94 -4.29 -4.38 10.33
CA VAL A 94 -4.14 -3.45 9.19
C VAL A 94 -3.64 -4.15 7.92
N LEU A 95 -4.05 -3.64 6.76
CA LEU A 95 -3.45 -4.01 5.47
C LEU A 95 -1.95 -3.62 5.45
N ILE A 96 -1.10 -4.53 4.97
CA ILE A 96 0.31 -4.27 4.73
C ILE A 96 0.43 -3.31 3.53
N PRO A 97 1.07 -2.13 3.67
CA PRO A 97 1.24 -1.18 2.57
C PRO A 97 1.86 -1.81 1.33
N ARG A 98 1.35 -1.42 0.16
CA ARG A 98 1.78 -1.93 -1.15
C ARG A 98 2.59 -0.87 -1.92
N PRO A 99 3.62 -1.25 -2.68
CA PRO A 99 4.37 -0.30 -3.52
C PRO A 99 3.50 0.44 -4.54
N GLU A 100 2.43 -0.20 -5.03
CA GLU A 100 1.46 0.39 -5.95
C GLU A 100 0.81 1.66 -5.35
N THR A 101 0.46 1.62 -4.05
CA THR A 101 -0.17 2.74 -3.32
C THR A 101 0.72 3.98 -3.23
N GLU A 102 2.04 3.88 -3.43
CA GLU A 102 2.93 5.05 -3.52
C GLU A 102 2.58 5.93 -4.73
N LEU A 103 2.16 5.31 -5.84
CA LEU A 103 1.78 6.02 -7.07
C LEU A 103 0.47 6.81 -6.90
N LEU A 104 -0.42 6.38 -5.99
CA LEU A 104 -1.60 7.15 -5.59
C LEU A 104 -1.18 8.43 -4.85
N VAL A 105 -0.24 8.32 -3.91
CA VAL A 105 0.30 9.46 -3.16
C VAL A 105 1.02 10.44 -4.09
N GLU A 106 1.88 9.95 -4.99
CA GLU A 106 2.51 10.79 -6.02
C GLU A 106 1.48 11.52 -6.89
N ALA A 107 0.41 10.84 -7.31
CA ALA A 107 -0.64 11.42 -8.15
C ALA A 107 -1.41 12.53 -7.42
N VAL A 108 -1.78 12.28 -6.16
CA VAL A 108 -2.48 13.27 -5.32
C VAL A 108 -1.62 14.51 -5.09
N LEU A 109 -0.33 14.34 -4.74
CA LEU A 109 0.59 15.46 -4.56
C LEU A 109 0.79 16.27 -5.86
N ARG A 110 0.97 15.58 -7.00
CA ARG A 110 1.13 16.20 -8.33
C ARG A 110 -0.07 17.05 -8.73
N TYR A 111 -1.27 16.47 -8.73
CA TYR A 111 -2.47 17.19 -9.16
C TYR A 111 -2.90 18.28 -8.16
N ALA A 112 -2.60 18.12 -6.87
CA ALA A 112 -2.78 19.21 -5.92
C ALA A 112 -1.85 20.41 -6.20
N ALA A 113 -0.60 20.17 -6.61
CA ALA A 113 0.30 21.24 -7.03
C ALA A 113 -0.19 21.97 -8.29
N GLU A 114 -0.83 21.26 -9.23
CA GLU A 114 -1.49 21.85 -10.40
C GLU A 114 -2.75 22.67 -10.05
N LEU A 115 -3.59 22.16 -9.14
CA LEU A 115 -4.87 22.79 -8.75
C LEU A 115 -4.71 23.98 -7.78
N TRP A 116 -3.63 24.00 -6.99
CA TRP A 116 -3.35 25.01 -5.96
C TRP A 116 -1.87 25.45 -5.94
N PRO A 117 -1.30 25.97 -7.05
CA PRO A 117 0.13 26.29 -7.15
C PRO A 117 0.62 27.33 -6.12
N GLN A 118 -0.28 28.20 -5.64
CA GLN A 118 0.03 29.16 -4.57
C GLN A 118 0.29 28.48 -3.21
N GLY A 119 -0.29 27.31 -2.96
CA GLY A 119 -0.04 26.52 -1.75
C GLY A 119 1.28 25.73 -1.78
N ALA A 120 1.90 25.59 -2.95
CA ALA A 120 3.25 25.03 -3.07
C ALA A 120 4.35 26.10 -2.87
N ALA A 121 4.08 27.34 -3.32
CA ALA A 121 5.06 28.43 -3.32
C ALA A 121 5.56 28.86 -1.92
N GLU A 122 4.77 28.64 -0.86
CA GLU A 122 5.18 28.95 0.51
C GLU A 122 6.35 28.05 0.99
N HIS A 123 6.45 26.81 0.51
CA HIS A 123 7.50 25.85 0.91
C HIS A 123 8.87 26.10 0.26
N GLU A 124 8.94 26.74 -0.90
CA GLU A 124 10.25 27.11 -1.50
C GLU A 124 10.95 28.20 -0.69
N GLY A 125 10.19 29.14 -0.11
CA GLY A 125 10.71 30.22 0.72
C GLY A 125 11.41 29.72 2.00
N GLU A 126 10.82 28.74 2.69
CA GLU A 126 11.43 28.15 3.89
C GLU A 126 12.63 27.24 3.55
N ARG A 127 12.55 26.46 2.47
CA ARG A 127 13.70 25.64 2.01
C ARG A 127 14.91 26.51 1.64
N ALA A 128 14.70 27.69 1.04
CA ALA A 128 15.77 28.63 0.74
C ALA A 128 16.40 29.27 1.99
N ALA A 129 15.66 29.41 3.10
CA ALA A 129 16.18 29.97 4.34
C ALA A 129 17.09 29.00 5.13
N GLY A 130 16.92 27.69 4.93
CA GLY A 130 17.61 26.65 5.70
C GLY A 130 19.10 26.41 5.35
N VAL A 131 19.61 26.96 4.24
CA VAL A 131 20.96 26.61 3.73
C VAL A 131 21.86 27.85 3.59
N SER A 132 22.35 28.35 4.73
CA SER A 132 23.49 29.29 4.78
C SER A 132 24.43 28.93 5.94
N GLY A 133 25.33 27.97 5.69
CA GLY A 133 26.21 27.39 6.72
C GLY A 133 27.43 26.63 6.19
N ALA A 134 27.90 26.93 4.99
CA ALA A 134 29.07 26.28 4.39
C ALA A 134 30.38 26.83 5.00
N GLY A 135 30.91 26.14 6.01
CA GLY A 135 32.25 26.41 6.55
C GLY A 135 33.34 25.66 5.77
N GLU A 136 34.28 26.38 5.17
CA GLU A 136 35.39 25.78 4.42
C GLU A 136 36.44 25.10 5.33
N PRO A 137 37.08 24.00 4.88
CA PRO A 137 38.15 23.33 5.62
C PRO A 137 39.50 24.07 5.46
N GLY A 138 39.71 25.13 6.23
CA GLY A 138 40.99 25.84 6.31
C GLY A 138 42.09 25.03 7.02
N GLY A 139 43.23 24.81 6.35
CA GLY A 139 44.32 23.97 6.87
C GLY A 139 45.45 24.70 7.60
N ALA A 140 45.87 24.12 8.74
CA ALA A 140 47.17 24.26 9.42
C ALA A 140 47.70 25.66 9.84
N THR A 141 48.06 25.82 11.12
CA THR A 141 49.47 25.86 11.60
C THR A 141 49.61 26.13 13.11
N GLY A 142 50.58 25.46 13.74
CA GLY A 142 51.40 25.98 14.87
C GLY A 142 50.75 26.25 16.25
N GLY A 143 51.41 25.78 17.32
CA GLY A 143 51.14 26.25 18.70
C GLY A 143 51.38 25.22 19.81
N VAL A 144 52.61 25.08 20.29
CA VAL A 144 52.94 24.24 21.46
C VAL A 144 52.79 25.05 22.75
N SER A 145 52.22 24.44 23.79
CA SER A 145 52.39 24.87 25.19
C SER A 145 52.34 23.66 26.11
N GLU A 146 53.26 23.62 27.08
CA GLU A 146 53.51 22.43 27.92
C GLU A 146 52.65 22.39 29.19
N ARG A 147 52.41 21.17 29.70
CA ARG A 147 52.84 20.82 31.06
C ARG A 147 52.91 19.30 31.25
N ALA A 148 53.95 18.85 31.95
CA ALA A 148 54.22 17.44 32.21
C ALA A 148 54.07 17.09 33.70
N ALA A 149 53.79 15.82 34.01
CA ALA A 149 54.50 15.00 35.02
C ALA A 149 53.87 13.61 35.18
N GLY A 150 54.69 12.57 35.33
CA GLY A 150 54.25 11.21 35.69
C GLY A 150 55.03 10.11 34.97
N VAL A 151 56.07 9.55 35.59
CA VAL A 151 57.01 8.59 34.95
C VAL A 151 57.21 7.31 35.77
N SER A 152 56.92 6.17 35.14
CA SER A 152 57.49 4.82 35.34
C SER A 152 56.90 3.91 34.24
N GLY A 153 57.61 3.08 33.48
CA GLY A 153 58.95 2.48 33.64
C GLY A 153 58.82 1.10 34.31
N ALA A 154 59.24 -0.05 33.73
CA ALA A 154 59.93 -0.36 32.46
C ALA A 154 59.41 -1.73 31.91
N GLY A 155 59.88 -2.34 30.81
CA GLY A 155 61.03 -2.07 29.93
C GLY A 155 61.00 -2.89 28.61
N GLU A 156 62.15 -3.00 27.93
CA GLU A 156 62.30 -3.35 26.49
C GLU A 156 62.72 -4.84 26.19
N PRO A 157 63.34 -5.22 25.05
CA PRO A 157 62.67 -5.50 23.75
C PRO A 157 63.13 -6.81 23.02
N GLY A 158 62.59 -7.06 21.82
CA GLY A 158 63.18 -7.95 20.80
C GLY A 158 62.36 -8.00 19.50
N GLY A 159 62.90 -8.24 18.30
CA GLY A 159 64.30 -8.57 17.98
C GLY A 159 64.72 -8.65 16.49
N ALA A 160 63.94 -8.09 15.54
CA ALA A 160 64.32 -7.74 14.15
C ALA A 160 64.72 -8.82 13.10
N THR A 161 64.48 -8.49 11.82
CA THR A 161 64.96 -9.13 10.56
C THR A 161 64.45 -10.57 10.26
N GLY A 162 64.36 -11.03 9.00
CA GLY A 162 64.51 -10.36 7.69
C GLY A 162 64.86 -11.37 6.58
N GLY A 163 64.33 -11.22 5.35
CA GLY A 163 64.64 -12.14 4.24
C GLY A 163 63.91 -11.82 2.93
N VAL A 164 64.63 -11.90 1.80
CA VAL A 164 64.15 -11.60 0.43
C VAL A 164 64.60 -12.72 -0.52
N SER A 165 63.75 -13.12 -1.47
CA SER A 165 64.18 -13.82 -2.69
C SER A 165 63.18 -13.64 -3.84
N GLU A 166 63.68 -13.35 -5.04
CA GLU A 166 62.90 -13.15 -6.27
C GLU A 166 62.66 -14.45 -7.09
N ARG A 167 62.01 -14.30 -8.26
CA ARG A 167 62.12 -15.12 -9.51
C ARG A 167 61.32 -16.44 -9.58
N ALA A 168 60.83 -16.87 -10.75
CA ALA A 168 60.74 -16.20 -12.07
C ALA A 168 59.69 -16.82 -13.02
N VAL A 169 59.19 -15.96 -13.91
CA VAL A 169 58.88 -16.15 -15.36
C VAL A 169 58.56 -17.57 -15.88
N GLY A 170 57.38 -17.69 -16.50
CA GLY A 170 57.05 -18.68 -17.54
C GLY A 170 56.02 -18.09 -18.51
N VAL A 171 56.22 -18.24 -19.82
CA VAL A 171 55.43 -17.58 -20.89
C VAL A 171 55.14 -18.57 -22.04
N SER A 172 54.09 -18.29 -22.83
CA SER A 172 53.61 -18.98 -24.05
C SER A 172 52.78 -20.27 -23.86
N GLY A 173 51.79 -20.54 -24.73
CA GLY A 173 51.17 -19.63 -25.71
C GLY A 173 50.28 -20.30 -26.77
N ALA A 174 49.37 -19.50 -27.35
CA ALA A 174 48.58 -19.71 -28.58
C ALA A 174 47.62 -20.93 -28.68
N GLY A 175 46.43 -20.68 -29.28
CA GLY A 175 45.42 -21.71 -29.58
C GLY A 175 44.03 -21.12 -29.78
N GLU A 176 43.69 -20.70 -31.00
CA GLU A 176 42.37 -20.15 -31.35
C GLU A 176 41.32 -21.26 -31.57
N THR A 177 40.03 -20.98 -31.30
CA THR A 177 38.98 -20.86 -32.34
C THR A 177 37.55 -20.82 -31.77
N GLY A 178 36.70 -19.95 -32.35
CA GLY A 178 35.26 -20.19 -32.54
C GLY A 178 34.30 -20.04 -31.34
N GLY A 179 33.15 -19.39 -31.58
CA GLY A 179 31.98 -19.44 -30.69
C GLY A 179 31.39 -18.10 -30.27
N ALA A 180 30.74 -17.38 -31.19
CA ALA A 180 30.01 -16.15 -30.87
C ALA A 180 28.49 -16.41 -30.78
N THR A 181 27.89 -16.10 -29.62
CA THR A 181 26.47 -15.75 -29.47
C THR A 181 26.27 -14.96 -28.17
N GLY A 182 25.54 -13.84 -28.23
CA GLY A 182 25.29 -12.99 -27.06
C GLY A 182 24.06 -13.42 -26.26
N GLY A 183 24.24 -13.74 -24.99
CA GLY A 183 23.14 -14.02 -24.06
C GLY A 183 22.60 -12.76 -23.38
N VAL A 184 21.59 -12.11 -23.95
CA VAL A 184 20.85 -11.03 -23.26
C VAL A 184 19.92 -11.67 -22.24
N SER A 185 20.23 -11.53 -20.95
CA SER A 185 19.38 -12.04 -19.87
C SER A 185 18.15 -11.15 -19.70
N LYS A 186 17.05 -11.52 -20.38
CA LYS A 186 15.72 -10.97 -20.10
C LYS A 186 15.14 -11.68 -18.88
N ARG A 187 14.66 -10.91 -17.91
CA ARG A 187 13.80 -11.44 -16.83
C ARG A 187 12.49 -11.91 -17.47
N ALA A 188 12.06 -13.12 -17.15
CA ALA A 188 10.69 -13.55 -17.40
C ALA A 188 9.81 -13.10 -16.22
N ALA A 189 8.55 -12.77 -16.51
CA ALA A 189 7.50 -12.70 -15.51
C ALA A 189 6.70 -14.00 -15.61
N ASP A 190 6.57 -14.73 -14.51
CA ASP A 190 5.86 -16.01 -14.49
C ASP A 190 4.34 -15.78 -14.44
N VAL A 191 3.66 -16.17 -15.52
CA VAL A 191 2.19 -16.18 -15.63
C VAL A 191 1.73 -17.63 -15.69
N SER A 192 1.26 -18.16 -14.55
CA SER A 192 0.87 -19.57 -14.39
C SER A 192 -0.58 -19.85 -14.85
N GLY A 193 -0.85 -19.67 -16.14
CA GLY A 193 -2.11 -20.06 -16.78
C GLY A 193 -2.01 -21.42 -17.48
N ALA A 194 -2.31 -22.51 -16.78
CA ALA A 194 -2.21 -23.88 -17.32
C ALA A 194 -3.59 -24.50 -17.62
N GLY A 195 -3.94 -24.60 -18.91
CA GLY A 195 -5.07 -25.39 -19.40
C GLY A 195 -4.69 -26.14 -20.67
N GLU A 196 -4.57 -27.47 -20.60
CA GLU A 196 -4.26 -28.32 -21.76
C GLU A 196 -5.52 -28.74 -22.55
N PRO A 197 -5.42 -29.00 -23.87
CA PRO A 197 -6.59 -29.10 -24.75
C PRO A 197 -6.98 -30.52 -25.19
N GLY A 198 -8.27 -30.70 -25.45
CA GLY A 198 -8.85 -31.83 -26.20
C GLY A 198 -10.38 -31.89 -25.99
N GLY A 199 -11.21 -32.26 -26.96
CA GLY A 199 -10.99 -32.65 -28.36
C GLY A 199 -12.27 -33.30 -28.92
N ALA A 200 -12.43 -33.39 -30.25
CA ALA A 200 -13.65 -33.86 -30.98
C ALA A 200 -14.88 -32.93 -30.81
N THR A 201 -15.36 -32.20 -31.83
CA THR A 201 -16.13 -32.59 -33.04
C THR A 201 -17.48 -33.26 -32.78
N GLY A 202 -18.60 -32.71 -33.29
CA GLY A 202 -19.87 -33.47 -33.31
C GLY A 202 -21.21 -32.76 -33.57
N ASP A 203 -21.36 -32.08 -34.71
CA ASP A 203 -22.65 -31.90 -35.45
C ASP A 203 -23.85 -31.17 -34.77
N ALA A 204 -24.92 -30.94 -35.56
CA ALA A 204 -26.16 -30.27 -35.18
C ALA A 204 -27.37 -31.24 -35.20
N GLY A 205 -28.46 -30.89 -34.50
CA GLY A 205 -29.67 -31.72 -34.44
C GLY A 205 -30.95 -30.92 -34.18
N GLU A 206 -31.98 -31.13 -34.99
CA GLU A 206 -33.25 -30.40 -34.96
C GLU A 206 -34.23 -30.86 -33.85
N ARG A 207 -35.10 -29.93 -33.44
CA ARG A 207 -36.54 -30.06 -33.09
C ARG A 207 -37.05 -31.38 -32.46
N ALA A 208 -37.83 -31.23 -31.39
CA ALA A 208 -39.24 -31.66 -31.38
C ALA A 208 -40.04 -30.95 -30.26
N ALA A 209 -41.36 -30.88 -30.40
CA ALA A 209 -42.28 -30.46 -29.34
C ALA A 209 -43.09 -31.66 -28.83
N GLY A 210 -43.54 -31.62 -27.56
CA GLY A 210 -44.42 -32.60 -26.94
C GLY A 210 -45.38 -31.92 -25.97
N VAL A 211 -46.66 -32.30 -25.99
CA VAL A 211 -47.76 -31.63 -25.27
C VAL A 211 -48.55 -32.66 -24.44
N SER A 212 -49.27 -32.16 -23.43
CA SER A 212 -50.27 -32.83 -22.55
C SER A 212 -49.73 -33.55 -21.30
N GLY A 213 -50.46 -33.55 -20.17
CA GLY A 213 -51.62 -32.71 -19.85
C GLY A 213 -52.53 -33.19 -18.71
N ALA A 214 -53.33 -32.25 -18.18
CA ALA A 214 -54.54 -32.39 -17.34
C ALA A 214 -54.45 -33.05 -15.93
N GLY A 215 -55.21 -32.52 -14.94
CA GLY A 215 -55.52 -33.23 -13.69
C GLY A 215 -55.71 -32.39 -12.41
N GLU A 216 -56.80 -31.62 -12.30
CA GLU A 216 -57.37 -31.18 -10.99
C GLU A 216 -58.37 -32.26 -10.45
N PRO A 217 -59.15 -32.09 -9.36
CA PRO A 217 -59.23 -30.99 -8.35
C PRO A 217 -59.37 -31.43 -6.87
N GLY A 218 -59.47 -30.45 -5.95
CA GLY A 218 -59.98 -30.64 -4.59
C GLY A 218 -60.15 -29.35 -3.76
N GLY A 219 -61.39 -28.96 -3.43
CA GLY A 219 -61.71 -27.95 -2.39
C GLY A 219 -62.10 -28.62 -1.06
N THR A 220 -62.78 -28.02 -0.05
CA THR A 220 -63.39 -26.69 0.23
C THR A 220 -63.46 -26.51 1.79
N THR A 221 -64.01 -25.50 2.50
CA THR A 221 -64.80 -24.25 2.25
C THR A 221 -64.76 -23.35 3.51
N GLY A 222 -64.77 -22.01 3.36
CA GLY A 222 -65.28 -21.04 4.37
C GLY A 222 -64.40 -20.73 5.62
N ASP A 223 -64.70 -19.70 6.43
CA ASP A 223 -65.63 -18.55 6.24
C ASP A 223 -65.33 -17.37 7.21
N ALA A 224 -65.84 -16.18 6.87
CA ALA A 224 -66.15 -14.95 7.64
C ALA A 224 -65.25 -14.40 8.80
N GLY A 225 -65.06 -13.08 8.79
CA GLY A 225 -64.54 -12.29 9.93
C GLY A 225 -64.47 -10.78 9.65
N GLU A 226 -65.51 -10.01 10.02
CA GLU A 226 -65.64 -8.57 9.70
C GLU A 226 -64.96 -7.60 10.68
N ARG A 227 -64.45 -6.47 10.15
CA ARG A 227 -64.62 -5.04 10.57
C ARG A 227 -63.31 -4.25 10.35
N ALA A 228 -63.18 -3.11 9.66
CA ALA A 228 -64.05 -2.00 9.17
C ALA A 228 -63.89 -0.67 9.95
N ALA A 229 -63.42 0.36 9.22
CA ALA A 229 -63.52 1.82 9.46
C ALA A 229 -62.77 2.41 10.69
N SER A 230 -62.35 3.69 10.73
CA SER A 230 -62.33 4.85 9.79
C SER A 230 -61.14 5.76 10.20
N ALA A 231 -60.39 6.48 9.35
CA ALA A 231 -60.71 7.41 8.24
C ALA A 231 -61.16 8.83 8.69
N SER A 232 -60.88 9.84 7.85
CA SER A 232 -60.89 11.32 8.06
C SER A 232 -59.63 11.91 8.74
N ASP A 233 -59.17 13.13 8.41
CA ASP A 233 -59.74 14.14 7.48
C ASP A 233 -58.68 14.81 6.58
N ALA A 234 -59.13 15.54 5.55
CA ALA A 234 -58.31 16.13 4.48
C ALA A 234 -58.22 17.68 4.53
N GLY A 235 -57.28 18.24 3.78
CA GLY A 235 -57.14 19.68 3.51
C GLY A 235 -56.81 19.95 2.05
N GLU A 236 -57.34 21.05 1.49
CA GLU A 236 -57.40 21.29 0.04
C GLU A 236 -56.08 21.78 -0.60
N PRO A 237 -55.90 21.57 -1.92
CA PRO A 237 -54.69 21.98 -2.64
C PRO A 237 -54.68 23.47 -3.01
N GLY A 238 -53.50 24.09 -2.99
CA GLY A 238 -53.25 25.42 -3.55
C GLY A 238 -52.41 25.34 -4.82
N GLU A 239 -52.85 25.98 -5.90
CA GLU A 239 -52.03 26.17 -7.10
C GLU A 239 -50.95 27.22 -6.87
N THR A 240 -49.68 26.88 -7.12
CA THR A 240 -48.64 27.86 -7.44
C THR A 240 -47.80 27.37 -8.60
N THR A 241 -47.98 27.98 -9.77
CA THR A 241 -47.07 27.82 -10.91
C THR A 241 -45.68 28.32 -10.53
N GLY A 242 -44.69 27.44 -10.49
CA GLY A 242 -43.31 27.74 -10.12
C GLY A 242 -42.34 26.99 -11.03
N ASP A 243 -41.74 27.74 -11.96
CA ASP A 243 -40.77 27.31 -12.96
C ASP A 243 -39.79 26.22 -12.47
N ALA A 244 -39.78 25.07 -13.16
CA ALA A 244 -38.88 23.96 -12.89
C ALA A 244 -37.49 24.23 -13.48
N GLY A 245 -36.87 25.31 -13.03
CA GLY A 245 -35.59 25.82 -13.52
C GLY A 245 -34.48 24.76 -13.45
N GLU A 246 -33.96 24.43 -14.63
CA GLU A 246 -32.84 23.54 -14.89
C GLU A 246 -31.63 23.88 -14.00
N ARG A 247 -31.42 23.10 -12.93
CA ARG A 247 -30.24 23.24 -12.06
C ARG A 247 -29.02 22.66 -12.78
N ALA A 248 -28.39 23.50 -13.59
CA ALA A 248 -27.14 23.17 -14.27
C ALA A 248 -26.09 22.64 -13.27
N ALA A 249 -25.47 21.51 -13.61
CA ALA A 249 -24.30 21.01 -12.91
C ALA A 249 -23.13 21.98 -13.15
N GLY A 250 -22.87 22.84 -12.18
CA GLY A 250 -22.00 24.00 -12.36
C GLY A 250 -21.83 24.79 -11.06
N GLY A 251 -21.48 24.11 -9.96
CA GLY A 251 -21.01 24.80 -8.77
C GLY A 251 -19.65 25.44 -9.05
N GLU A 252 -19.57 26.77 -9.05
CA GLU A 252 -18.29 27.47 -9.19
C GLU A 252 -17.34 27.05 -8.06
N TYR A 253 -16.28 26.33 -8.41
CA TYR A 253 -15.22 25.99 -7.46
C TYR A 253 -14.55 27.26 -6.99
N ALA A 254 -14.82 27.64 -5.74
CA ALA A 254 -14.31 28.87 -5.15
C ALA A 254 -12.78 28.93 -5.28
N ALA A 255 -12.29 29.96 -5.99
CA ALA A 255 -10.87 30.16 -6.22
C ALA A 255 -10.07 30.09 -4.92
N ALA A 256 -8.84 29.57 -5.00
CA ALA A 256 -7.98 29.31 -3.86
C ALA A 256 -7.91 30.52 -2.91
N ARG A 257 -8.52 30.40 -1.73
CA ARG A 257 -8.54 31.47 -0.72
C ARG A 257 -7.12 31.59 -0.15
N PRO A 258 -6.41 32.72 -0.35
CA PRO A 258 -5.02 32.85 0.10
C PRO A 258 -4.94 32.69 1.62
N GLY A 259 -3.96 31.89 2.08
CA GLY A 259 -3.75 31.59 3.51
C GLY A 259 -4.64 30.49 4.11
N ARG A 260 -5.49 29.79 3.34
CA ARG A 260 -6.19 28.58 3.83
C ARG A 260 -5.38 27.32 3.55
N ARG A 261 -5.05 26.55 4.59
CA ARG A 261 -4.49 25.19 4.47
C ARG A 261 -5.46 24.30 3.68
N LEU A 262 -4.95 23.57 2.68
CA LEU A 262 -5.75 22.54 1.99
C LEU A 262 -6.12 21.43 2.99
N THR A 263 -7.33 20.88 2.87
CA THR A 263 -7.79 19.77 3.70
C THR A 263 -7.86 18.49 2.87
N ALA A 264 -7.07 17.49 3.25
CA ALA A 264 -7.08 16.16 2.67
C ALA A 264 -7.72 15.15 3.65
N ILE A 265 -8.57 14.27 3.14
CA ILE A 265 -9.13 13.15 3.90
C ILE A 265 -8.72 11.81 3.29
N ASP A 266 -8.19 10.92 4.12
CA ASP A 266 -7.77 9.55 3.80
C ASP A 266 -8.80 8.55 4.34
N ILE A 267 -9.38 7.73 3.46
CA ILE A 267 -10.49 6.83 3.79
C ILE A 267 -10.02 5.38 3.73
N GLY A 268 -10.16 4.64 4.83
CA GLY A 268 -9.54 3.32 5.01
C GLY A 268 -8.08 3.45 5.44
N ALA A 269 -7.83 4.27 6.46
CA ALA A 269 -6.48 4.67 6.87
C ALA A 269 -5.51 3.49 7.11
N GLY A 270 -6.00 2.35 7.62
CA GLY A 270 -5.19 1.16 7.83
C GLY A 270 -4.01 1.44 8.77
N SER A 271 -2.78 1.26 8.27
CA SER A 271 -1.53 1.58 8.98
C SER A 271 -1.17 3.08 8.99
N GLY A 272 -1.98 3.92 8.35
CA GLY A 272 -1.73 5.35 8.14
C GLY A 272 -0.84 5.66 6.93
N ALA A 273 -0.50 4.69 6.09
CA ALA A 273 0.50 4.82 5.02
C ALA A 273 0.27 6.03 4.10
N ILE A 274 -0.96 6.24 3.61
CA ILE A 274 -1.34 7.36 2.76
C ILE A 274 -1.31 8.69 3.55
N SER A 275 -2.13 8.81 4.60
CA SER A 275 -2.28 10.04 5.38
C SER A 275 -1.00 10.54 6.06
N VAL A 276 -0.21 9.66 6.66
CA VAL A 276 1.09 10.01 7.30
C VAL A 276 2.07 10.51 6.24
N THR A 277 2.11 9.89 5.06
CA THR A 277 2.99 10.31 3.97
C THR A 277 2.54 11.65 3.40
N LEU A 278 1.24 11.87 3.15
CA LEU A 278 0.71 13.17 2.71
C LEU A 278 0.99 14.28 3.73
N ALA A 279 0.85 14.01 5.03
CA ALA A 279 1.15 14.99 6.08
C ALA A 279 2.65 15.31 6.20
N ALA A 280 3.53 14.39 5.79
CA ALA A 280 4.98 14.57 5.81
C ALA A 280 5.54 15.21 4.52
N GLU A 281 4.99 14.89 3.35
CA GLU A 281 5.37 15.50 2.07
C GLU A 281 4.74 16.89 1.86
N ALA A 282 3.55 17.13 2.43
CA ALA A 282 2.87 18.42 2.38
C ALA A 282 2.47 18.95 3.78
N PRO A 283 3.43 19.35 4.65
CA PRO A 283 3.14 19.81 6.02
C PRO A 283 2.18 21.01 6.13
N ALA A 284 2.03 21.79 5.05
CA ALA A 284 1.08 22.89 4.99
C ALA A 284 -0.39 22.42 4.94
N TRP A 285 -0.67 21.17 4.54
CA TRP A 285 -2.02 20.64 4.48
C TRP A 285 -2.52 20.24 5.87
N ARG A 286 -3.84 20.26 6.08
CA ARG A 286 -4.50 19.57 7.19
C ARG A 286 -4.90 18.19 6.68
N VAL A 287 -4.26 17.14 7.19
CA VAL A 287 -4.63 15.77 6.86
C VAL A 287 -5.50 15.20 7.98
N LEU A 288 -6.62 14.59 7.59
CA LEU A 288 -7.44 13.76 8.45
C LEU A 288 -7.46 12.33 7.87
N ALA A 289 -7.61 11.32 8.71
CA ALA A 289 -7.74 9.94 8.25
C ALA A 289 -8.84 9.19 9.01
N GLY A 290 -9.52 8.30 8.30
CA GLY A 290 -10.73 7.63 8.78
C GLY A 290 -10.68 6.14 8.53
N ASP A 291 -11.14 5.37 9.51
CA ASP A 291 -11.24 3.91 9.42
C ASP A 291 -12.43 3.43 10.25
N ILE A 292 -12.97 2.27 9.87
CA ILE A 292 -14.04 1.57 10.59
C ILE A 292 -13.46 0.73 11.75
N SER A 293 -12.18 0.36 11.68
CA SER A 293 -11.46 -0.41 12.70
C SER A 293 -10.80 0.49 13.74
N PRO A 294 -11.20 0.42 15.04
CA PRO A 294 -10.49 1.11 16.12
C PRO A 294 -9.03 0.65 16.28
N ALA A 295 -8.73 -0.59 15.89
CA ALA A 295 -7.37 -1.14 15.95
C ALA A 295 -6.49 -0.57 14.82
N ALA A 296 -7.03 -0.40 13.61
CA ALA A 296 -6.32 0.28 12.53
C ALA A 296 -5.96 1.72 12.91
N LEU A 297 -6.92 2.47 13.47
CA LEU A 297 -6.65 3.83 13.97
C LEU A 297 -5.60 3.88 15.09
N ALA A 298 -5.46 2.83 15.90
CA ALA A 298 -4.38 2.75 16.89
C ALA A 298 -3.00 2.60 16.21
N VAL A 299 -2.89 1.77 15.18
CA VAL A 299 -1.66 1.59 14.39
C VAL A 299 -1.32 2.86 13.59
N ALA A 300 -2.31 3.44 12.89
CA ALA A 300 -2.16 4.72 12.18
C ALA A 300 -1.74 5.86 13.12
N GLY A 301 -2.30 5.90 14.34
CA GLY A 301 -1.92 6.85 15.38
C GLY A 301 -0.48 6.66 15.85
N HIS A 302 -0.07 5.43 16.13
CA HIS A 302 1.31 5.16 16.53
C HIS A 302 2.31 5.50 15.41
N ASN A 303 1.97 5.20 14.15
CA ASN A 303 2.77 5.58 13.00
C ASN A 303 2.86 7.10 12.81
N ALA A 304 1.76 7.83 12.97
CA ALA A 304 1.74 9.29 12.92
C ALA A 304 2.62 9.91 14.01
N GLU A 305 2.51 9.44 15.26
CA GLU A 305 3.37 9.88 16.38
C GLU A 305 4.85 9.56 16.14
N ARG A 306 5.17 8.31 15.79
CA ARG A 306 6.54 7.81 15.60
C ARG A 306 7.25 8.47 14.42
N LEU A 307 6.52 8.85 13.36
CA LEU A 307 7.04 9.52 12.17
C LEU A 307 6.87 11.06 12.21
N GLY A 308 6.31 11.62 13.28
CA GLY A 308 6.18 13.07 13.49
C GLY A 308 5.13 13.75 12.59
N ALA A 309 4.15 13.01 12.08
CA ALA A 309 3.16 13.50 11.12
C ALA A 309 1.86 13.96 11.81
N ALA A 310 1.35 15.12 11.39
CA ALA A 310 0.13 15.71 11.96
C ALA A 310 -1.14 15.20 11.24
N VAL A 311 -1.68 14.07 11.68
CA VAL A 311 -2.91 13.45 11.15
C VAL A 311 -4.04 13.48 12.19
N GLU A 312 -5.22 13.96 11.81
CA GLU A 312 -6.42 13.95 12.66
C GLU A 312 -7.25 12.68 12.40
N LEU A 313 -7.20 11.72 13.32
CA LEU A 313 -7.86 10.42 13.19
C LEU A 313 -9.33 10.44 13.60
N ARG A 314 -10.19 9.73 12.85
CA ARG A 314 -11.64 9.64 13.12
C ARG A 314 -12.20 8.23 12.88
N LEU A 315 -12.97 7.71 13.83
CA LEU A 315 -13.63 6.40 13.74
C LEU A 315 -14.99 6.48 13.03
N GLY A 316 -15.23 5.60 12.06
CA GLY A 316 -16.54 5.35 11.47
C GLY A 316 -16.49 4.90 10.01
N ASP A 317 -17.66 4.86 9.37
CA ASP A 317 -17.83 4.23 8.06
C ASP A 317 -17.63 5.24 6.91
N LEU A 318 -16.60 5.02 6.10
CA LEU A 318 -16.25 5.80 4.91
C LEU A 318 -16.25 7.33 5.14
N LEU A 319 -17.21 8.08 4.60
CA LEU A 319 -17.29 9.54 4.71
C LEU A 319 -18.09 10.05 5.91
N GLU A 320 -18.77 9.17 6.67
CA GLU A 320 -19.54 9.57 7.86
C GLU A 320 -18.73 10.36 8.90
N PRO A 321 -17.46 10.00 9.22
CA PRO A 321 -16.65 10.76 10.18
C PRO A 321 -16.29 12.18 9.71
N PHE A 322 -16.44 12.46 8.41
CA PHE A 322 -16.05 13.72 7.77
C PHE A 322 -17.24 14.64 7.47
N LYS A 323 -18.44 14.27 7.93
CA LYS A 323 -19.66 15.07 7.77
C LYS A 323 -19.44 16.52 8.21
N GLY A 324 -19.65 17.46 7.30
CA GLY A 324 -19.46 18.89 7.54
C GLY A 324 -18.01 19.42 7.52
N VAL A 325 -17.02 18.59 7.17
CA VAL A 325 -15.61 19.02 6.99
C VAL A 325 -15.42 19.59 5.58
N GLU A 326 -14.97 20.84 5.45
CA GLU A 326 -14.49 21.38 4.16
C GLU A 326 -13.30 20.52 3.68
N THR A 327 -13.45 19.86 2.54
CA THR A 327 -12.47 18.91 1.98
C THR A 327 -12.06 19.35 0.58
N ASP A 328 -10.76 19.50 0.35
CA ASP A 328 -10.19 19.81 -0.97
C ASP A 328 -9.85 18.53 -1.74
N ILE A 329 -9.34 17.53 -1.01
CA ILE A 329 -8.76 16.29 -1.54
C ILE A 329 -9.35 15.09 -0.78
N LEU A 330 -9.82 14.08 -1.51
CA LEU A 330 -10.24 12.78 -0.97
C LEU A 330 -9.33 11.69 -1.56
N VAL A 331 -8.71 10.87 -0.72
CA VAL A 331 -7.90 9.74 -1.14
C VAL A 331 -8.35 8.45 -0.43
N SER A 332 -8.25 7.31 -1.09
CA SER A 332 -8.53 6.00 -0.49
C SER A 332 -7.84 4.86 -1.23
N ASN A 333 -7.35 3.87 -0.48
CA ASN A 333 -7.17 2.51 -0.96
C ASN A 333 -8.23 1.61 -0.27
N PRO A 334 -9.46 1.55 -0.82
CA PRO A 334 -10.55 0.81 -0.19
C PRO A 334 -10.46 -0.70 -0.50
N PRO A 335 -11.12 -1.57 0.29
CA PRO A 335 -11.21 -2.99 -0.04
C PRO A 335 -11.90 -3.19 -1.41
N TYR A 336 -11.19 -3.79 -2.35
CA TYR A 336 -11.62 -3.87 -3.75
C TYR A 336 -11.82 -5.31 -4.28
N ILE A 337 -11.62 -6.33 -3.44
CA ILE A 337 -11.65 -7.74 -3.87
C ILE A 337 -13.10 -8.26 -3.77
N PRO A 338 -13.66 -8.87 -4.83
CA PRO A 338 -14.97 -9.52 -4.76
C PRO A 338 -15.00 -10.57 -3.64
N GLY A 339 -16.05 -10.55 -2.81
CA GLY A 339 -16.12 -11.34 -1.57
C GLY A 339 -16.05 -12.87 -1.78
N GLY A 340 -16.34 -13.34 -3.00
CA GLY A 340 -16.17 -14.74 -3.45
C GLY A 340 -14.74 -15.12 -3.84
N ASP A 341 -13.96 -14.18 -4.38
CA ASP A 341 -12.59 -14.43 -4.85
C ASP A 341 -11.58 -14.53 -3.70
N ILE A 342 -11.92 -13.99 -2.53
CA ILE A 342 -11.08 -14.01 -1.31
C ILE A 342 -10.59 -15.42 -0.98
N ALA A 343 -11.40 -16.46 -1.20
CA ALA A 343 -11.02 -17.85 -0.94
C ALA A 343 -9.81 -18.34 -1.79
N GLY A 344 -9.65 -17.78 -2.99
CA GLY A 344 -8.59 -18.07 -3.94
C GLY A 344 -7.33 -17.20 -3.82
N LEU A 345 -7.32 -16.21 -2.92
CA LEU A 345 -6.14 -15.37 -2.66
C LEU A 345 -4.96 -16.20 -2.13
N GLN A 346 -3.76 -15.63 -2.28
CA GLN A 346 -2.54 -16.19 -1.67
C GLN A 346 -2.75 -16.38 -0.16
N ARG A 347 -2.23 -17.49 0.36
CA ARG A 347 -2.47 -17.95 1.73
C ARG A 347 -2.20 -16.86 2.77
N GLU A 348 -1.11 -16.12 2.61
CA GLU A 348 -0.68 -15.08 3.54
C GLU A 348 -1.64 -13.90 3.61
N VAL A 349 -2.25 -13.51 2.48
CA VAL A 349 -3.30 -12.48 2.43
C VAL A 349 -4.59 -13.03 3.02
N ARG A 350 -5.04 -14.20 2.54
CA ARG A 350 -6.33 -14.80 2.91
C ARG A 350 -6.44 -15.17 4.39
N ASP A 351 -5.39 -15.73 4.97
CA ASP A 351 -5.42 -16.34 6.30
C ASP A 351 -4.94 -15.37 7.41
N HIS A 352 -4.31 -14.24 7.07
CA HIS A 352 -3.69 -13.34 8.06
C HIS A 352 -4.00 -11.83 7.90
N GLU A 353 -4.36 -11.33 6.71
CA GLU A 353 -4.72 -9.91 6.54
C GLU A 353 -6.20 -9.68 6.89
N PRO A 354 -6.59 -8.52 7.45
CA PRO A 354 -7.93 -8.31 7.97
C PRO A 354 -8.96 -8.26 6.83
N ARG A 355 -9.96 -9.16 6.84
CA ARG A 355 -10.98 -9.26 5.78
C ARG A 355 -11.67 -7.92 5.48
N THR A 356 -11.84 -7.05 6.46
CA THR A 356 -12.41 -5.69 6.31
C THR A 356 -11.59 -4.75 5.42
N ALA A 357 -10.31 -5.06 5.18
CA ALA A 357 -9.43 -4.34 4.23
C ALA A 357 -9.26 -5.09 2.89
N LEU A 358 -9.99 -6.19 2.68
CA LEU A 358 -9.98 -6.97 1.44
C LEU A 358 -11.34 -6.97 0.73
N ASP A 359 -12.43 -7.18 1.49
CA ASP A 359 -13.78 -7.49 0.99
C ASP A 359 -14.54 -6.26 0.49
N GLY A 360 -14.54 -6.08 -0.83
CA GLY A 360 -15.19 -4.97 -1.53
C GLY A 360 -16.64 -5.23 -1.94
N GLY A 361 -17.28 -6.28 -1.40
CA GLY A 361 -18.65 -6.64 -1.72
C GLY A 361 -18.79 -7.62 -2.89
N GLU A 362 -19.95 -7.64 -3.56
CA GLU A 362 -20.29 -8.69 -4.54
C GLU A 362 -19.34 -8.72 -5.76
N ASP A 363 -19.01 -7.54 -6.31
CA ASP A 363 -18.10 -7.34 -7.45
C ASP A 363 -16.86 -6.50 -7.11
N GLY A 364 -16.60 -6.31 -5.81
CA GLY A 364 -15.47 -5.52 -5.31
C GLY A 364 -15.65 -4.00 -5.42
N LEU A 365 -16.82 -3.50 -5.84
CA LEU A 365 -17.03 -2.06 -6.08
C LEU A 365 -17.86 -1.30 -5.02
N ASP A 366 -18.33 -1.97 -3.97
CA ASP A 366 -19.28 -1.36 -3.02
C ASP A 366 -18.71 -0.15 -2.24
N PRO A 367 -17.45 -0.11 -1.79
CA PRO A 367 -16.91 1.09 -1.14
C PRO A 367 -16.92 2.33 -2.04
N TYR A 368 -16.63 2.19 -3.33
CA TYR A 368 -16.67 3.33 -4.27
C TYR A 368 -18.12 3.82 -4.45
N ARG A 369 -19.09 2.90 -4.61
CA ARG A 369 -20.52 3.25 -4.69
C ARG A 369 -20.96 4.02 -3.43
N ARG A 370 -20.68 3.47 -2.25
CA ARG A 370 -21.04 4.06 -0.96
C ARG A 370 -20.35 5.41 -0.73
N MET A 371 -19.09 5.58 -1.14
CA MET A 371 -18.43 6.88 -1.11
C MET A 371 -19.11 7.90 -2.01
N MET A 372 -19.54 7.53 -3.23
CA MET A 372 -20.30 8.44 -4.10
C MET A 372 -21.67 8.82 -3.50
N GLU A 373 -22.40 7.84 -2.92
CA GLU A 373 -23.66 8.08 -2.20
C GLU A 373 -23.49 8.99 -0.98
N GLN A 374 -22.34 8.93 -0.31
CA GLN A 374 -22.02 9.72 0.87
C GLN A 374 -21.35 11.09 0.58
N LEU A 375 -20.99 11.41 -0.68
CA LEU A 375 -20.43 12.74 -1.02
C LEU A 375 -21.26 13.93 -0.46
N PRO A 376 -22.61 13.91 -0.44
CA PRO A 376 -23.43 14.98 0.15
C PRO A 376 -23.30 15.15 1.68
N LEU A 377 -22.51 14.33 2.38
CA LEU A 377 -22.13 14.58 3.77
C LEU A 377 -21.07 15.68 3.90
N LEU A 378 -20.29 15.94 2.84
CA LEU A 378 -19.30 17.01 2.77
C LEU A 378 -19.98 18.35 2.38
N PRO A 379 -19.49 19.51 2.84
CA PRO A 379 -20.07 20.82 2.49
C PRO A 379 -19.97 21.18 0.99
N ALA A 380 -19.02 20.56 0.28
CA ALA A 380 -18.78 20.68 -1.15
C ALA A 380 -18.02 19.43 -1.62
N THR A 381 -18.15 19.08 -2.91
CA THR A 381 -17.38 17.97 -3.50
C THR A 381 -15.89 18.32 -3.57
N PRO A 382 -14.97 17.42 -3.19
CA PRO A 382 -13.53 17.62 -3.33
C PRO A 382 -13.12 17.91 -4.78
N ARG A 383 -12.22 18.88 -5.00
CA ARG A 383 -11.68 19.17 -6.35
C ARG A 383 -10.75 18.08 -6.87
N LEU A 384 -10.20 17.28 -5.98
CA LEU A 384 -9.34 16.14 -6.29
C LEU A 384 -9.85 14.91 -5.54
N VAL A 385 -10.11 13.82 -6.27
CA VAL A 385 -10.38 12.51 -5.70
C VAL A 385 -9.39 11.50 -6.29
N GLY A 386 -8.84 10.62 -5.46
CA GLY A 386 -7.91 9.58 -5.90
C GLY A 386 -8.22 8.23 -5.26
N PHE A 387 -8.37 7.20 -6.09
CA PHE A 387 -8.70 5.85 -5.67
C PHE A 387 -7.71 4.83 -6.22
N GLU A 388 -7.23 3.91 -5.37
CA GLU A 388 -6.65 2.63 -5.79
C GLU A 388 -7.73 1.59 -6.08
N LEU A 389 -7.45 0.60 -6.93
CA LEU A 389 -8.39 -0.43 -7.36
C LEU A 389 -7.78 -1.76 -7.81
N GLY A 390 -8.65 -2.78 -7.83
CA GLY A 390 -8.36 -4.12 -8.34
C GLY A 390 -8.21 -4.17 -9.86
N LEU A 391 -7.56 -5.25 -10.32
CA LEU A 391 -7.34 -5.52 -11.74
C LEU A 391 -8.67 -5.51 -12.52
N GLY A 392 -8.77 -4.61 -13.51
CA GLY A 392 -9.93 -4.50 -14.40
C GLY A 392 -11.03 -3.52 -13.97
N GLN A 393 -11.04 -3.07 -12.72
CA GLN A 393 -12.09 -2.18 -12.19
C GLN A 393 -11.99 -0.71 -12.66
N ALA A 394 -10.89 -0.32 -13.33
CA ALA A 394 -10.60 1.07 -13.68
C ALA A 394 -11.70 1.77 -14.51
N GLU A 395 -12.27 1.10 -15.51
CA GLU A 395 -13.36 1.67 -16.32
C GLU A 395 -14.65 1.86 -15.49
N GLN A 396 -14.91 0.96 -14.53
CA GLN A 396 -16.09 0.99 -13.68
C GLN A 396 -15.98 2.11 -12.63
N VAL A 397 -14.82 2.27 -11.98
CA VAL A 397 -14.56 3.36 -11.03
C VAL A 397 -14.55 4.72 -11.75
N ALA A 398 -13.95 4.81 -12.94
CA ALA A 398 -14.02 6.03 -13.76
C ALA A 398 -15.47 6.37 -14.18
N ALA A 399 -16.30 5.37 -14.50
CA ALA A 399 -17.72 5.58 -14.79
C ALA A 399 -18.52 6.08 -13.57
N LEU A 400 -18.19 5.63 -12.35
CA LEU A 400 -18.80 6.16 -11.11
C LEU A 400 -18.46 7.64 -10.91
N LEU A 401 -17.19 8.03 -11.08
CA LEU A 401 -16.77 9.44 -11.00
C LEU A 401 -17.44 10.31 -12.08
N ALA A 402 -17.55 9.79 -13.31
CA ALA A 402 -18.20 10.48 -14.42
C ALA A 402 -19.71 10.66 -14.18
N ALA A 403 -20.38 9.64 -13.63
CA ALA A 403 -21.80 9.68 -13.29
C ALA A 403 -22.12 10.67 -12.16
N ALA A 404 -21.17 10.91 -11.23
CA ALA A 404 -21.29 11.95 -10.21
C ALA A 404 -21.20 13.38 -10.79
N GLY A 405 -20.64 13.56 -11.99
CA GLY A 405 -20.69 14.82 -12.74
C GLY A 405 -19.90 16.00 -12.17
N HIS A 406 -19.07 15.77 -11.15
CA HIS A 406 -18.32 16.83 -10.45
C HIS A 406 -16.93 17.10 -11.03
N TRP A 407 -16.28 16.08 -11.58
CA TRP A 407 -14.90 16.14 -12.07
C TRP A 407 -14.88 16.26 -13.60
N ASN A 408 -14.19 17.27 -14.11
CA ASN A 408 -14.14 17.61 -15.54
C ASN A 408 -12.97 16.94 -16.28
N GLU A 409 -12.03 16.34 -15.55
CA GLU A 409 -10.98 15.45 -16.05
C GLU A 409 -10.94 14.20 -15.16
N ILE A 410 -10.83 13.01 -15.78
CA ILE A 410 -10.68 11.73 -15.09
C ILE A 410 -9.49 11.00 -15.71
N VAL A 411 -8.51 10.61 -14.88
CA VAL A 411 -7.24 10.04 -15.32
C VAL A 411 -7.01 8.68 -14.68
N THR A 412 -6.81 7.66 -15.51
CA THR A 412 -6.37 6.32 -15.07
C THR A 412 -4.85 6.27 -15.03
N ILE A 413 -4.26 5.86 -13.90
CA ILE A 413 -2.81 5.72 -13.72
C ILE A 413 -2.48 4.23 -13.54
N PRO A 414 -1.60 3.67 -14.39
CA PRO A 414 -1.14 2.30 -14.25
C PRO A 414 -0.01 2.17 -13.21
N ASP A 415 0.21 0.95 -12.74
CA ASP A 415 1.43 0.56 -12.02
C ASP A 415 2.64 0.41 -12.95
N LEU A 416 3.79 0.05 -12.38
CA LEU A 416 5.05 -0.16 -13.09
C LEU A 416 5.04 -1.35 -14.07
N ALA A 417 4.02 -2.24 -14.00
CA ALA A 417 3.78 -3.30 -14.97
C ALA A 417 2.84 -2.87 -16.11
N GLY A 418 2.27 -1.66 -16.04
CA GLY A 418 1.32 -1.13 -17.01
C GLY A 418 -0.14 -1.50 -16.73
N ILE A 419 -0.44 -2.09 -15.57
CA ILE A 419 -1.81 -2.46 -15.18
C ILE A 419 -2.51 -1.23 -14.59
N PRO A 420 -3.71 -0.84 -15.05
CA PRO A 420 -4.52 0.20 -14.40
C PRO A 420 -4.72 -0.08 -12.90
N ARG A 421 -4.21 0.81 -12.03
CA ARG A 421 -4.29 0.66 -10.57
C ARG A 421 -4.93 1.82 -9.84
N HIS A 422 -4.97 3.00 -10.46
CA HIS A 422 -5.58 4.18 -9.84
C HIS A 422 -6.47 4.91 -10.81
N VAL A 423 -7.52 5.54 -10.29
CA VAL A 423 -8.35 6.51 -11.00
C VAL A 423 -8.39 7.80 -10.19
N ILE A 424 -8.05 8.91 -10.84
CA ILE A 424 -8.04 10.25 -10.28
C ILE A 424 -9.14 11.07 -10.94
N GLY A 425 -10.04 11.67 -10.16
CA GLY A 425 -10.99 12.68 -10.61
C GLY A 425 -10.49 14.08 -10.27
N ILE A 426 -10.48 14.97 -11.25
CA ILE A 426 -9.94 16.33 -11.17
C ILE A 426 -11.05 17.31 -11.59
N ALA A 427 -11.24 18.36 -10.80
CA ALA A 427 -12.16 19.45 -11.09
C ALA A 427 -11.39 20.78 -11.20
N ARG A 428 -10.91 21.06 -12.41
CA ARG A 428 -10.17 22.28 -12.75
C ARG A 428 -11.09 23.48 -12.77
#